data_AF-A0A8B9TVU4-F1
#
_entry.id   AF-A0A8B9TVU4-F1
#
_cell.length_a   1.000
_cell.length_b   1.000
_cell.length_c   1.000
_cell.angle_alpha   90.00
_cell.angle_beta   90.00
_cell.angle_gamma   90.00
#
_symmetry.space_group_name_H-M   'P 1'
#
loop_
_entity.id
_entity.type
_entity.pdbx_description
1 polymer ?
#
loop_
_entity_poly.entity_id
_entity_poly.type
_entity_poly.pdbx_seq_one_letter_code
_entity_poly.pdbx_strand_id
1 'polypeptide(L)'
;MDGLVAEAGSALLPALHLPCLPQHFYRAASSHEHKSSFKKSKEVCLSYIQDAILQKQWKRAAEFLTFYIESIEKDYSVEYMGPSEIIWRVGTEILCNHSRGSIGEFNSFMEQMKTLGVKRYLKVCLEHAFHLLCNGLIDEAYQNLSLAESWRFGEQTTAQDKEMKLVQAYRGLLDYYSWSKQKNTLLEYEKEGLEDSSVEREMHSCFRKAAMSLKEIIKIPGVWDLFVKSYVDLLEFYGDHQEAREVLSEYAYNSKFPSNPNAHVYFYQFLKRHGASKKSLVSALKILHDIVPSHELMIDFNIMLQKSKKRKKRRLGLEVIFAALDYAGTKENSKSMELFGKTGETNRNVSVVSLIQYTKTKLVCQLEVFISGKLIKFPFVAFIFHAGEWKSQFT
;
A
#
# COMPACT_ATOMS: atom_id res chain seq x y z
N MET A 1 -20.95 61.20 3.55
CA MET A 1 -19.55 61.65 3.65
C MET A 1 -19.14 61.46 5.10
N ASP A 2 -18.30 60.51 5.51
CA ASP A 2 -17.50 59.52 4.79
C ASP A 2 -17.32 58.30 5.71
N GLY A 3 -17.34 57.11 5.10
CA GLY A 3 -17.12 55.85 5.77
C GLY A 3 -15.63 55.58 5.94
N LEU A 4 -15.25 55.13 7.14
CA LEU A 4 -13.97 54.48 7.40
C LEU A 4 -14.15 52.97 7.19
N VAL A 5 -13.76 52.49 6.02
CA VAL A 5 -13.53 51.06 5.77
C VAL A 5 -12.12 50.77 6.26
N ALA A 6 -12.01 50.01 7.34
CA ALA A 6 -10.74 49.43 7.76
C ALA A 6 -10.36 48.32 6.78
N GLU A 7 -9.29 48.53 6.00
CA GLU A 7 -8.67 47.50 5.18
C GLU A 7 -8.16 46.37 6.09
N ALA A 8 -8.69 45.17 5.88
CA ALA A 8 -8.14 43.94 6.44
C ALA A 8 -6.78 43.68 5.80
N GLY A 9 -5.71 43.86 6.57
CA GLY A 9 -4.36 43.48 6.17
C GLY A 9 -4.33 42.01 5.76
N SER A 10 -3.88 41.75 4.53
CA SER A 10 -3.58 40.43 4.00
C SER A 10 -2.62 39.70 4.93
N ALA A 11 -3.11 38.71 5.68
CA ALA A 11 -2.27 37.82 6.44
C ALA A 11 -1.35 37.05 5.47
N LEU A 12 -0.06 37.42 5.45
CA LEU A 12 0.98 36.69 4.73
C LEU A 12 0.95 35.23 5.19
N LEU A 13 0.82 34.30 4.24
CA LEU A 13 1.03 32.87 4.50
C LEU A 13 2.44 32.69 5.09
N PRO A 14 2.63 31.81 6.10
CA PRO A 14 3.95 31.55 6.65
C PRO A 14 4.91 31.05 5.54
N ALA A 15 6.11 31.65 5.47
CA ALA A 15 7.11 31.31 4.48
C ALA A 15 7.47 29.81 4.55
N LEU A 16 7.43 29.13 3.40
CA LEU A 16 7.70 27.70 3.29
C LEU A 16 9.20 27.46 3.46
N HIS A 17 9.60 26.82 4.55
CA HIS A 17 11.00 26.61 4.88
C HIS A 17 11.44 25.19 4.49
N LEU A 18 12.29 25.08 3.47
CA LEU A 18 12.95 23.84 3.07
C LEU A 18 14.22 23.62 3.92
N PRO A 19 14.30 22.53 4.71
CA PRO A 19 15.32 22.39 5.75
C PRO A 19 16.79 22.33 5.31
N CYS A 20 17.09 22.21 4.01
CA CYS A 20 18.46 21.99 3.52
C CYS A 20 19.16 23.24 2.98
N LEU A 21 18.58 24.43 3.16
CA LEU A 21 19.10 25.68 2.60
C LEU A 21 19.39 26.74 3.67
N PRO A 22 20.49 27.53 3.50
CA PRO A 22 20.78 28.67 4.37
C PRO A 22 19.66 29.71 4.41
N GLN A 23 19.43 30.33 5.57
CA GLN A 23 18.36 31.31 5.81
C GLN A 23 18.38 32.54 4.88
N HIS A 24 19.51 32.90 4.28
CA HIS A 24 19.62 34.06 3.39
C HIS A 24 18.92 33.86 2.04
N PHE A 25 18.49 32.64 1.71
CA PHE A 25 17.71 32.38 0.50
C PHE A 25 16.23 32.75 0.64
N TYR A 26 15.66 32.85 1.84
CA TYR A 26 14.24 33.21 2.04
C TYR A 26 13.93 34.70 1.89
N ARG A 27 14.81 35.48 1.26
CA ARG A 27 14.65 36.94 1.13
C ARG A 27 13.98 37.26 -0.20
N ALA A 28 12.68 37.60 -0.14
CA ALA A 28 11.89 38.00 -1.29
C ALA A 28 12.51 39.22 -2.02
N ALA A 29 13.04 39.00 -3.22
CA ALA A 29 13.42 40.07 -4.14
C ALA A 29 12.20 40.50 -4.98
N SER A 30 11.85 41.78 -4.91
CA SER A 30 10.78 42.40 -5.71
C SER A 30 11.29 42.70 -7.13
N SER A 31 10.64 42.12 -8.15
CA SER A 31 10.70 42.66 -9.51
C SER A 31 9.39 42.37 -10.21
N HIS A 32 8.82 43.43 -10.80
CA HIS A 32 7.66 43.37 -11.67
C HIS A 32 8.16 43.10 -13.09
N GLU A 33 7.71 42.03 -13.76
CA GLU A 33 7.46 42.00 -15.22
C GLU A 33 6.95 40.65 -15.80
N HIS A 34 5.81 40.71 -16.51
CA HIS A 34 5.23 39.82 -17.54
C HIS A 34 4.78 38.36 -17.23
N LYS A 35 3.45 38.15 -17.18
CA LYS A 35 2.78 36.83 -16.98
C LYS A 35 3.22 35.70 -17.96
N SER A 36 3.58 36.01 -19.21
CA SER A 36 4.01 35.00 -20.20
C SER A 36 5.44 34.49 -19.97
N SER A 37 6.34 35.29 -19.38
CA SER A 37 7.69 34.83 -19.03
C SER A 37 7.65 33.99 -17.75
N PHE A 38 6.82 34.36 -16.78
CA PHE A 38 6.66 33.61 -15.52
C PHE A 38 6.21 32.16 -15.71
N LYS A 39 5.21 31.90 -16.58
CA LYS A 39 4.75 30.53 -16.83
C LYS A 39 5.86 29.66 -17.44
N LYS A 40 6.62 30.19 -18.39
CA LYS A 40 7.79 29.50 -18.97
C LYS A 40 8.88 29.26 -17.93
N SER A 41 9.14 30.23 -17.05
CA SER A 41 10.10 30.08 -15.96
C SER A 41 9.71 28.98 -14.96
N LYS A 42 8.41 28.82 -14.65
CA LYS A 42 7.90 27.73 -13.80
C LYS A 42 8.11 26.35 -14.43
N GLU A 43 7.77 26.20 -15.71
CA GLU A 43 7.94 24.95 -16.45
C GLU A 43 9.43 24.56 -16.55
N VAL A 44 10.31 25.54 -16.80
CA VAL A 44 11.76 25.34 -16.83
C VAL A 44 12.29 24.94 -15.45
N CYS A 45 11.84 25.59 -14.38
CA CYS A 45 12.22 25.23 -13.01
C CYS A 45 11.85 23.78 -12.66
N LEU A 46 10.64 23.34 -13.03
CA LEU A 46 10.22 21.95 -12.84
C LEU A 46 11.09 20.96 -13.62
N SER A 47 11.51 21.31 -14.84
CA SER A 47 12.43 20.45 -15.61
C SER A 47 13.80 20.31 -14.93
N TYR A 48 14.33 21.39 -14.36
CA TYR A 48 15.59 21.34 -13.60
C TYR A 48 15.48 20.54 -12.29
N ILE A 49 14.35 20.64 -11.58
CA ILE A 49 14.07 19.80 -10.42
C ILE A 49 14.07 18.33 -10.83
N GLN A 50 13.35 17.98 -11.90
CA GLN A 50 13.24 16.62 -12.39
C GLN A 50 14.62 16.05 -12.77
N ASP A 51 15.42 16.81 -13.52
CA ASP A 51 16.77 16.39 -13.91
C ASP A 51 17.67 16.19 -12.69
N ALA A 52 17.59 17.08 -11.70
CA ALA A 52 18.37 16.97 -10.47
C ALA A 52 17.97 15.73 -9.66
N ILE A 53 16.67 15.41 -9.55
CA ILE A 53 16.19 14.19 -8.88
C ILE A 53 16.66 12.94 -9.61
N LEU A 54 16.53 12.89 -10.95
CA LEU A 54 16.98 11.75 -11.75
C LEU A 54 18.50 11.50 -11.62
N GLN A 55 19.28 12.56 -11.46
CA GLN A 55 20.72 12.50 -11.22
C GLN A 55 21.10 12.33 -9.74
N LYS A 56 20.13 12.15 -8.83
CA LYS A 56 20.31 12.05 -7.37
C LYS A 56 21.03 13.25 -6.74
N GLN A 57 20.92 14.42 -7.37
CA GLN A 57 21.47 15.68 -6.88
C GLN A 57 20.48 16.36 -5.93
N TRP A 58 20.20 15.73 -4.80
CA TRP A 58 19.12 16.11 -3.86
C TRP A 58 19.22 17.56 -3.36
N LYS A 59 20.44 18.02 -3.03
CA LYS A 59 20.67 19.42 -2.61
C LYS A 59 20.29 20.40 -3.72
N ARG A 60 20.67 20.11 -4.96
CA ARG A 60 20.36 20.96 -6.12
C ARG A 60 18.87 20.93 -6.46
N ALA A 61 18.23 19.77 -6.30
CA ALA A 61 16.78 19.65 -6.41
C ALA A 61 16.06 20.51 -5.37
N ALA A 62 16.57 20.57 -4.13
CA ALA A 62 16.03 21.44 -3.07
C ALA A 62 16.17 22.93 -3.41
N GLU A 63 17.34 23.35 -3.92
CA GLU A 63 17.58 24.72 -4.39
C GLU A 63 16.58 25.14 -5.47
N PHE A 64 16.38 24.29 -6.48
CA PHE A 64 15.39 24.56 -7.53
C PHE A 64 13.95 24.55 -7.00
N LEU A 65 13.61 23.68 -6.05
CA LEU A 65 12.28 23.67 -5.44
C LEU A 65 11.98 24.97 -4.68
N THR A 66 12.96 25.59 -4.01
CA THR A 66 12.78 26.91 -3.38
C THR A 66 12.49 27.98 -4.43
N PHE A 67 13.25 28.04 -5.52
CA PHE A 67 12.96 28.98 -6.60
C PHE A 67 11.57 28.77 -7.21
N TYR A 68 11.13 27.50 -7.31
CA TYR A 68 9.78 27.18 -7.75
C TYR A 68 8.74 27.75 -6.79
N ILE A 69 8.89 27.54 -5.48
CA ILE A 69 7.97 28.08 -4.45
C ILE A 69 7.90 29.62 -4.52
N GLU A 70 9.04 30.31 -4.53
CA GLU A 70 9.10 31.77 -4.64
C GLU A 70 8.43 32.30 -5.92
N SER A 71 8.58 31.55 -7.03
CA SER A 71 7.94 31.92 -8.30
C SER A 71 6.42 31.76 -8.27
N ILE A 72 5.89 30.91 -7.38
CA ILE A 72 4.45 30.72 -7.17
C ILE A 72 3.90 31.83 -6.28
N GLU A 73 4.60 32.20 -5.21
CA GLU A 73 4.18 33.28 -4.30
C GLU A 73 3.98 34.62 -5.02
N LYS A 74 4.71 34.85 -6.13
CA LYS A 74 4.62 36.05 -6.98
C LYS A 74 3.47 36.02 -8.00
N ASP A 75 2.74 34.91 -8.12
CA ASP A 75 1.66 34.73 -9.09
C ASP A 75 0.28 34.78 -8.41
N TYR A 76 -0.36 35.95 -8.46
CA TYR A 76 -1.69 36.20 -7.86
C TYR A 76 -2.87 35.61 -8.67
N SER A 77 -2.64 34.62 -9.54
CA SER A 77 -3.72 34.00 -10.32
C SER A 77 -4.61 33.13 -9.44
N VAL A 78 -5.92 33.42 -9.44
CA VAL A 78 -6.96 32.82 -8.57
C VAL A 78 -7.20 31.33 -8.83
N GLU A 79 -6.85 30.83 -10.00
CA GLU A 79 -6.84 29.41 -10.30
C GLU A 79 -5.42 28.89 -10.10
N TYR A 80 -5.17 28.03 -9.10
CA TYR A 80 -4.26 26.88 -9.29
C TYR A 80 -4.18 25.98 -8.05
N MET A 81 -4.76 24.78 -8.17
CA MET A 81 -4.73 23.70 -7.15
C MET A 81 -3.50 22.78 -7.26
N GLY A 82 -2.64 22.99 -8.26
CA GLY A 82 -1.46 22.16 -8.58
C GLY A 82 -0.15 22.44 -7.82
N PRO A 83 0.16 23.68 -7.39
CA PRO A 83 1.47 24.00 -6.81
C PRO A 83 1.75 23.27 -5.50
N SER A 84 0.75 23.18 -4.61
CA SER A 84 0.91 22.54 -3.29
C SER A 84 1.14 21.02 -3.39
N GLU A 85 0.53 20.33 -4.36
CA GLU A 85 0.80 18.90 -4.59
C GLU A 85 2.22 18.67 -5.10
N ILE A 86 2.70 19.51 -6.02
CA ILE A 86 4.06 19.40 -6.54
C ILE A 86 5.07 19.66 -5.43
N ILE A 87 4.89 20.73 -4.65
CA ILE A 87 5.77 21.06 -3.53
C ILE A 87 5.82 19.90 -2.53
N TRP A 88 4.64 19.38 -2.14
CA TRP A 88 4.54 18.25 -1.23
C TRP A 88 5.27 17.01 -1.77
N ARG A 89 4.94 16.53 -2.97
CA ARG A 89 5.52 15.29 -3.52
C ARG A 89 7.02 15.39 -3.75
N VAL A 90 7.47 16.49 -4.36
CA VAL A 90 8.89 16.71 -4.65
C VAL A 90 9.67 16.93 -3.36
N GLY A 91 9.13 17.72 -2.43
CA GLY A 91 9.75 17.97 -1.13
C GLY A 91 9.89 16.70 -0.29
N THR A 92 8.85 15.86 -0.23
CA THR A 92 8.92 14.54 0.41
C THR A 92 10.02 13.68 -0.21
N GLU A 93 10.07 13.56 -1.54
CA GLU A 93 11.09 12.74 -2.23
C GLU A 93 12.52 13.23 -1.94
N ILE A 94 12.75 14.55 -1.97
CA ILE A 94 14.05 15.13 -1.64
C ILE A 94 14.42 14.80 -0.20
N LEU A 95 13.52 15.02 0.76
CA LEU A 95 13.80 14.81 2.18
C LEU A 95 14.02 13.33 2.51
N CYS A 96 13.25 12.42 1.91
CA CYS A 96 13.43 10.97 2.09
C CYS A 96 14.80 10.46 1.62
N ASN A 97 15.39 11.09 0.61
CA ASN A 97 16.65 10.63 0.00
C ASN A 97 17.88 11.46 0.40
N HIS A 98 17.69 12.55 1.14
CA HIS A 98 18.80 13.40 1.55
C HIS A 98 19.52 12.79 2.77
N SER A 99 20.82 12.53 2.64
CA SER A 99 21.65 11.84 3.65
C SER A 99 21.82 12.57 4.99
N ARG A 100 21.24 13.78 5.13
CA ARG A 100 21.23 14.60 6.35
C ARG A 100 19.83 14.97 6.83
N GLY A 101 18.77 14.52 6.16
CA GLY A 101 17.41 14.86 6.57
C GLY A 101 17.14 14.31 7.97
N SER A 102 16.93 15.18 8.95
CA SER A 102 16.51 14.75 10.27
C SER A 102 15.00 14.48 10.29
N ILE A 103 14.56 13.61 11.19
CA ILE A 103 13.14 13.35 11.38
C ILE A 103 12.36 14.62 11.74
N GLY A 104 12.97 15.54 12.49
CA GLY A 104 12.37 16.83 12.86
C GLY A 104 12.15 17.74 11.65
N GLU A 105 13.08 17.73 10.70
CA GLU A 105 12.98 18.49 9.46
C GLU A 105 11.87 17.96 8.55
N PHE A 106 11.74 16.64 8.43
CA PHE A 106 10.64 16.01 7.71
C PHE A 106 9.29 16.33 8.34
N ASN A 107 9.17 16.16 9.66
CA ASN A 107 7.94 16.43 10.39
C ASN A 107 7.53 17.91 10.25
N SER A 108 8.48 18.84 10.36
CA SER A 108 8.21 20.28 10.16
C SER A 108 7.69 20.58 8.75
N PHE A 109 8.29 19.95 7.73
CA PHE A 109 7.82 20.08 6.35
C PHE A 109 6.39 19.52 6.19
N MET A 110 6.10 18.36 6.76
CA MET A 110 4.76 17.76 6.69
C MET A 110 3.70 18.60 7.40
N GLU A 111 4.00 19.19 8.56
CA GLU A 111 3.06 20.13 9.22
C GLU A 111 2.77 21.37 8.36
N GLN A 112 3.77 21.90 7.65
CA GLN A 112 3.55 22.96 6.66
C GLN A 112 2.66 22.47 5.50
N MET A 113 2.88 21.25 5.00
CA MET A 113 2.07 20.72 3.90
C MET A 113 0.61 20.49 4.31
N LYS A 114 0.36 20.09 5.55
CA LYS A 114 -1.01 19.93 6.09
C LYS A 114 -1.78 21.25 6.10
N THR A 115 -1.10 22.36 6.44
CA THR A 115 -1.74 23.68 6.50
C THR A 115 -1.96 24.28 5.10
N LEU A 116 -0.98 24.15 4.20
CA LEU A 116 -1.05 24.67 2.83
C LEU A 116 -1.98 23.83 1.92
N GLY A 117 -2.11 22.54 2.22
CA GLY A 117 -2.83 21.57 1.40
C GLY A 117 -4.18 21.15 1.96
N VAL A 118 -5.06 22.09 2.37
CA VAL A 118 -6.35 21.78 3.04
C VAL A 118 -7.17 20.69 2.32
N LYS A 119 -7.24 20.69 0.99
CA LYS A 119 -7.97 19.66 0.21
C LYS A 119 -7.31 18.28 0.20
N ARG A 120 -6.03 18.18 0.57
CA ARG A 120 -5.20 16.96 0.56
C ARG A 120 -4.70 16.56 1.94
N TYR A 121 -5.17 17.25 2.98
CA TYR A 121 -4.76 17.06 4.36
C TYR A 121 -4.70 15.58 4.77
N LEU A 122 -5.74 14.79 4.43
CA LEU A 122 -5.78 13.36 4.75
C LEU A 122 -4.66 12.56 4.08
N LYS A 123 -4.29 12.87 2.83
CA LYS A 123 -3.17 12.20 2.14
C LYS A 123 -1.83 12.58 2.72
N VAL A 124 -1.65 13.85 3.05
CA VAL A 124 -0.44 14.35 3.72
C VAL A 124 -0.29 13.68 5.09
N CYS A 125 -1.39 13.56 5.85
CA CYS A 125 -1.40 12.82 7.11
C CYS A 125 -1.05 11.34 6.94
N LEU A 126 -1.56 10.66 5.91
CA LEU A 126 -1.20 9.27 5.62
C LEU A 126 0.30 9.11 5.32
N GLU A 127 0.85 9.94 4.44
CA GLU A 127 2.28 9.89 4.13
C GLU A 127 3.15 10.20 5.35
N HIS A 128 2.74 11.17 6.18
CA HIS A 128 3.42 11.47 7.43
C HIS A 128 3.38 10.28 8.40
N ALA A 129 2.23 9.61 8.54
CA ALA A 129 2.10 8.42 9.36
C ALA A 129 3.04 7.31 8.89
N PHE A 130 3.16 7.08 7.57
CA PHE A 130 4.12 6.09 7.06
C PHE A 130 5.56 6.45 7.37
N HIS A 131 5.94 7.72 7.21
CA HIS A 131 7.29 8.17 7.57
C HIS A 131 7.58 7.89 9.05
N LEU A 132 6.65 8.24 9.94
CA LEU A 132 6.79 7.99 11.38
C LEU A 132 6.93 6.48 11.67
N LEU A 133 6.12 5.63 11.05
CA LEU A 133 6.20 4.17 11.18
C LEU A 133 7.53 3.60 10.67
N CYS A 134 8.05 4.08 9.55
CA CYS A 134 9.36 3.67 9.02
C CYS A 134 10.52 4.02 9.98
N ASN A 135 10.33 4.99 10.87
CA ASN A 135 11.30 5.40 11.88
C ASN A 135 11.00 4.82 13.28
N GLY A 136 10.03 3.91 13.41
CA GLY A 136 9.66 3.29 14.68
C GLY A 136 8.84 4.17 15.62
N LEU A 137 8.38 5.34 15.17
CA LEU A 137 7.56 6.29 15.92
C LEU A 137 6.07 5.94 15.81
N ILE A 138 5.69 4.84 16.47
CA ILE A 138 4.34 4.26 16.35
C ILE A 138 3.27 5.14 17.03
N ASP A 139 3.58 5.69 18.20
CA ASP A 139 2.63 6.50 18.97
C ASP A 139 2.36 7.84 18.28
N GLU A 140 3.39 8.48 17.73
CA GLU A 140 3.27 9.70 16.92
C GLU A 140 2.45 9.44 15.65
N ALA A 141 2.66 8.29 14.98
CA ALA A 141 1.87 7.90 13.82
C ALA A 141 0.38 7.73 14.20
N TYR A 142 0.09 7.10 15.34
CA TYR A 142 -1.27 6.93 15.86
C TYR A 142 -1.94 8.27 16.15
N GLN A 143 -1.23 9.18 16.84
CA GLN A 143 -1.72 10.52 17.15
C GLN A 143 -2.01 11.31 15.87
N ASN A 144 -1.08 11.29 14.90
CA ASN A 144 -1.24 11.95 13.61
C ASN A 144 -2.49 11.45 12.85
N LEU A 145 -2.75 10.14 12.83
CA LEU A 145 -3.95 9.58 12.19
C LEU A 145 -5.23 9.91 12.97
N SER A 146 -5.16 9.96 14.30
CA SER A 146 -6.30 10.33 15.15
C SER A 146 -6.70 11.80 14.97
N LEU A 147 -5.72 12.69 14.86
CA LEU A 147 -5.94 14.11 14.51
C LEU A 147 -6.45 14.26 13.07
N ALA A 148 -6.03 13.36 12.17
CA ALA A 148 -6.52 13.38 10.80
C ALA A 148 -8.01 13.05 10.71
N GLU A 149 -8.50 12.12 11.53
CA GLU A 149 -9.90 11.72 11.56
C GLU A 149 -10.85 12.82 12.04
N SER A 150 -10.41 13.64 13.01
CA SER A 150 -11.22 14.72 13.58
C SER A 150 -11.27 15.97 12.70
N TRP A 151 -10.57 15.99 11.56
CA TRP A 151 -10.57 17.11 10.63
C TRP A 151 -11.93 17.30 9.93
N ARG A 152 -12.44 18.54 9.92
CA ARG A 152 -13.80 18.89 9.46
C ARG A 152 -13.86 20.16 8.60
N PHE A 153 -12.82 20.49 7.85
CA PHE A 153 -12.82 21.70 7.00
C PHE A 153 -13.28 21.43 5.57
N GLY A 154 -14.23 22.24 5.08
CA GLY A 154 -14.75 22.24 3.71
C GLY A 154 -15.99 21.38 3.47
N GLU A 155 -16.56 21.45 2.28
CA GLU A 155 -17.63 20.54 1.83
C GLU A 155 -17.06 19.12 1.69
N GLN A 156 -17.70 18.14 2.36
CA GLN A 156 -17.30 16.73 2.26
C GLN A 156 -17.63 16.18 0.86
N THR A 157 -16.58 15.88 0.10
CA THR A 157 -16.69 15.19 -1.18
C THR A 157 -16.60 13.67 -0.98
N THR A 158 -17.22 12.91 -1.88
CA THR A 158 -17.15 11.43 -1.87
C THR A 158 -15.72 10.88 -1.95
N ALA A 159 -14.78 11.64 -2.51
CA ALA A 159 -13.36 11.28 -2.52
C ALA A 159 -12.72 11.44 -1.14
N GLN A 160 -13.04 12.51 -0.41
CA GLN A 160 -12.59 12.71 0.96
C GLN A 160 -13.16 11.67 1.92
N ASP A 161 -14.38 11.18 1.68
CA ASP A 161 -14.97 10.09 2.49
C ASP A 161 -14.16 8.80 2.35
N LYS A 162 -13.72 8.46 1.14
CA LYS A 162 -12.85 7.29 0.92
C LYS A 162 -11.48 7.46 1.57
N GLU A 163 -10.90 8.66 1.46
CA GLU A 163 -9.62 8.98 2.10
C GLU A 163 -9.73 8.93 3.63
N MET A 164 -10.85 9.40 4.18
CA MET A 164 -11.15 9.33 5.61
C MET A 164 -11.27 7.87 6.08
N LYS A 165 -11.99 7.03 5.34
CA LYS A 165 -12.09 5.59 5.62
C LYS A 165 -10.71 4.91 5.59
N LEU A 166 -9.81 5.36 4.71
CA LEU A 166 -8.44 4.87 4.66
C LEU A 166 -7.62 5.31 5.88
N VAL A 167 -7.73 6.57 6.32
CA VAL A 167 -7.12 7.04 7.59
C VAL A 167 -7.59 6.18 8.76
N GLN A 168 -8.89 5.95 8.87
CA GLN A 168 -9.50 5.12 9.90
C GLN A 168 -8.95 3.68 9.84
N ALA A 169 -8.83 3.11 8.64
CA ALA A 169 -8.31 1.76 8.45
C ALA A 169 -6.85 1.61 8.89
N TYR A 170 -5.97 2.57 8.52
CA TYR A 170 -4.57 2.53 8.95
C TYR A 170 -4.43 2.74 10.45
N ARG A 171 -5.25 3.59 11.07
CA ARG A 171 -5.31 3.66 12.54
C ARG A 171 -5.78 2.33 13.14
N GLY A 172 -6.80 1.72 12.55
CA GLY A 172 -7.31 0.40 12.94
C GLY A 172 -6.25 -0.70 12.82
N LEU A 173 -5.30 -0.60 11.89
CA LEU A 173 -4.13 -1.50 11.84
C LEU A 173 -3.18 -1.29 13.01
N LEU A 174 -3.01 -0.05 13.49
CA LEU A 174 -2.24 0.22 14.70
C LEU A 174 -2.97 -0.30 15.95
N ASP A 175 -4.30 -0.19 16.00
CA ASP A 175 -5.11 -0.84 17.04
C ASP A 175 -4.95 -2.38 16.97
N TYR A 176 -4.92 -2.97 15.76
CA TYR A 176 -4.65 -4.40 15.56
C TYR A 176 -3.23 -4.80 16.00
N TYR A 177 -2.23 -3.97 15.71
CA TYR A 177 -0.86 -4.19 16.16
C TYR A 177 -0.78 -4.20 17.70
N SER A 178 -1.41 -3.23 18.35
CA SER A 178 -1.51 -3.17 19.81
C SER A 178 -2.25 -4.37 20.38
N TRP A 179 -3.37 -4.79 19.76
CA TRP A 179 -4.07 -6.03 20.11
C TRP A 179 -3.16 -7.26 20.01
N SER A 180 -2.40 -7.39 18.93
CA SER A 180 -1.50 -8.52 18.71
C SER A 180 -0.39 -8.55 19.76
N LYS A 181 0.12 -7.39 20.18
CA LYS A 181 1.09 -7.28 21.27
C LYS A 181 0.50 -7.79 22.58
N GLN A 182 -0.70 -7.34 22.95
CA GLN A 182 -1.37 -7.80 24.17
C GLN A 182 -1.74 -9.28 24.13
N LYS A 183 -2.17 -9.80 22.98
CA LYS A 183 -2.40 -11.24 22.78
C LYS A 183 -1.14 -12.06 23.08
N ASN A 184 0.03 -11.61 22.61
CA ASN A 184 1.28 -12.31 22.87
C ASN A 184 1.66 -12.28 24.36
N THR A 185 1.49 -11.13 25.02
CA THR A 185 1.71 -11.00 26.47
C THR A 185 0.78 -11.89 27.30
N LEU A 186 -0.50 -12.01 26.93
CA LEU A 186 -1.43 -12.94 27.59
C LEU A 186 -0.98 -14.39 27.44
N LEU A 187 -0.55 -14.80 26.25
CA LEU A 187 -0.04 -16.16 26.01
C LEU A 187 1.26 -16.47 26.79
N GLU A 188 2.02 -15.45 27.19
CA GLU A 188 3.17 -15.58 28.08
C GLU A 188 2.71 -15.76 29.54
N TYR A 189 1.79 -14.92 30.02
CA TYR A 189 1.25 -15.02 31.37
C TYR A 189 0.47 -16.32 31.64
N GLU A 190 -0.28 -16.83 30.65
CA GLU A 190 -0.96 -18.13 30.74
C GLU A 190 0.05 -19.27 30.97
N LYS A 191 1.26 -19.19 30.41
CA LYS A 191 2.33 -20.18 30.64
C LYS A 191 2.96 -20.05 32.02
N GLU A 192 2.97 -18.85 32.56
CA GLU A 192 3.54 -18.54 33.89
C GLU A 192 2.51 -18.69 35.02
N GLY A 193 1.24 -18.98 34.71
CA GLY A 193 0.17 -19.16 35.68
C GLY A 193 -0.28 -17.85 36.37
N LEU A 194 -0.05 -16.71 35.71
CA LEU A 194 -0.43 -15.38 36.17
C LEU A 194 -1.68 -14.92 35.40
N GLU A 195 -2.76 -14.55 36.11
CA GLU A 195 -3.95 -13.96 35.50
C GLU A 195 -3.91 -12.44 35.66
N ASP A 196 -3.69 -11.70 34.56
CA ASP A 196 -3.80 -10.24 34.55
C ASP A 196 -5.04 -9.78 33.76
N SER A 197 -6.11 -9.50 34.52
CA SER A 197 -7.37 -8.96 33.99
C SER A 197 -7.26 -7.59 33.30
N SER A 198 -6.16 -6.86 33.50
CA SER A 198 -5.92 -5.56 32.86
C SER A 198 -5.53 -5.72 31.39
N VAL A 199 -4.62 -6.65 31.09
CA VAL A 199 -4.15 -6.93 29.72
C VAL A 199 -5.28 -7.48 28.86
N GLU A 200 -6.14 -8.34 29.42
CA GLU A 200 -7.32 -8.87 28.72
C GLU A 200 -8.29 -7.74 28.34
N ARG A 201 -8.56 -6.82 29.26
CA ARG A 201 -9.43 -5.66 29.01
C ARG A 201 -8.87 -4.74 27.94
N GLU A 202 -7.57 -4.47 27.98
CA GLU A 202 -6.90 -3.65 26.97
C GLU A 202 -6.90 -4.32 25.60
N MET A 203 -6.65 -5.63 25.54
CA MET A 203 -6.74 -6.42 24.33
C MET A 203 -8.14 -6.30 23.72
N HIS A 204 -9.21 -6.51 24.50
CA HIS A 204 -10.58 -6.34 24.01
C HIS A 204 -10.91 -4.92 23.54
N SER A 205 -10.34 -3.90 24.19
CA SER A 205 -10.49 -2.51 23.76
C SER A 205 -9.88 -2.28 22.38
N CYS A 206 -8.64 -2.76 22.17
CA CYS A 206 -7.94 -2.67 20.89
C CYS A 206 -8.67 -3.45 19.79
N PHE A 207 -9.14 -4.66 20.09
CA PHE A 207 -9.97 -5.45 19.19
C PHE A 207 -11.18 -4.66 18.68
N ARG A 208 -11.97 -4.05 19.58
CA ARG A 208 -13.18 -3.31 19.17
C ARG A 208 -12.83 -2.16 18.22
N LYS A 209 -11.80 -1.37 18.52
CA LYS A 209 -11.36 -0.25 17.69
C LYS A 209 -10.88 -0.70 16.31
N ALA A 210 -10.04 -1.74 16.28
CA ALA A 210 -9.52 -2.33 15.05
C ALA A 210 -10.65 -2.91 14.19
N ALA A 211 -11.50 -3.77 14.77
CA ALA A 211 -12.59 -4.44 14.08
C ALA A 211 -13.57 -3.45 13.44
N MET A 212 -13.97 -2.39 14.16
CA MET A 212 -14.84 -1.35 13.61
C MET A 212 -14.23 -0.67 12.38
N SER A 213 -12.97 -0.26 12.46
CA SER A 213 -12.31 0.49 11.37
C SER A 213 -12.02 -0.39 10.16
N LEU A 214 -11.55 -1.62 10.40
CA LEU A 214 -11.22 -2.59 9.34
C LEU A 214 -12.48 -3.08 8.61
N LYS A 215 -13.57 -3.34 9.35
CA LYS A 215 -14.86 -3.74 8.76
C LYS A 215 -15.42 -2.71 7.77
N GLU A 216 -15.13 -1.43 7.98
CA GLU A 216 -15.64 -0.36 7.14
C GLU A 216 -14.88 -0.23 5.81
N ILE A 217 -13.55 -0.33 5.82
CA ILE A 217 -12.75 -0.19 4.59
C ILE A 217 -12.95 -1.38 3.64
N ILE A 218 -13.07 -2.60 4.17
CA ILE A 218 -13.18 -3.81 3.34
C ILE A 218 -14.51 -3.91 2.59
N LYS A 219 -15.53 -3.13 2.98
CA LYS A 219 -16.81 -3.01 2.24
C LYS A 219 -16.68 -2.17 0.98
N ILE A 220 -15.67 -1.31 0.90
CA ILE A 220 -15.43 -0.45 -0.25
C ILE A 220 -14.70 -1.26 -1.32
N PRO A 221 -15.13 -1.26 -2.59
CA PRO A 221 -14.42 -1.95 -3.66
C PRO A 221 -12.96 -1.51 -3.77
N GLY A 222 -12.03 -2.46 -3.65
CA GLY A 222 -10.59 -2.22 -3.70
C GLY A 222 -9.78 -3.48 -3.40
N VAL A 223 -8.45 -3.36 -3.46
CA VAL A 223 -7.51 -4.42 -3.04
C VAL A 223 -7.03 -4.08 -1.63
N TRP A 224 -7.50 -4.85 -0.66
CA TRP A 224 -7.39 -4.60 0.78
C TRP A 224 -6.73 -5.73 1.55
N ASP A 225 -5.78 -6.44 0.93
CA ASP A 225 -5.17 -7.66 1.47
C ASP A 225 -4.72 -7.54 2.93
N LEU A 226 -4.03 -6.44 3.26
CA LEU A 226 -3.56 -6.16 4.62
C LEU A 226 -4.71 -6.07 5.62
N PHE A 227 -5.75 -5.27 5.30
CA PHE A 227 -6.90 -5.04 6.17
C PHE A 227 -7.77 -6.28 6.32
N VAL A 228 -8.00 -7.02 5.22
CA VAL A 228 -8.78 -8.27 5.22
C VAL A 228 -8.11 -9.31 6.10
N LYS A 229 -6.79 -9.51 5.96
CA LYS A 229 -6.06 -10.48 6.79
C LYS A 229 -6.14 -10.14 8.27
N SER A 230 -5.89 -8.88 8.64
CA SER A 230 -5.98 -8.43 10.04
C SER A 230 -7.39 -8.62 10.59
N TYR A 231 -8.43 -8.27 9.83
CA TYR A 231 -9.80 -8.41 10.28
C TYR A 231 -10.22 -9.87 10.47
N VAL A 232 -9.85 -10.74 9.52
CA VAL A 232 -10.11 -12.19 9.61
C VAL A 232 -9.39 -12.82 10.81
N ASP A 233 -8.14 -12.43 11.09
CA ASP A 233 -7.41 -12.92 12.27
C ASP A 233 -8.12 -12.55 13.59
N LEU A 234 -8.63 -11.31 13.68
CA LEU A 234 -9.45 -10.89 14.81
C LEU A 234 -10.71 -11.75 14.96
N LEU A 235 -11.44 -11.99 13.87
CA LEU A 235 -12.66 -12.81 13.88
C LEU A 235 -12.36 -14.27 14.23
N GLU A 236 -11.31 -14.85 13.66
CA GLU A 236 -10.90 -16.23 13.95
C GLU A 236 -10.50 -16.40 15.42
N PHE A 237 -9.82 -15.42 16.02
CA PHE A 237 -9.44 -15.46 17.43
C PHE A 237 -10.65 -15.45 18.37
N TYR A 238 -11.69 -14.65 18.06
CA TYR A 238 -12.91 -14.57 18.87
C TYR A 238 -13.98 -15.62 18.50
N GLY A 239 -13.68 -16.54 17.59
CA GLY A 239 -14.56 -17.65 17.22
C GLY A 239 -15.64 -17.32 16.18
N ASP A 240 -15.64 -16.12 15.60
CA ASP A 240 -16.57 -15.69 14.55
C ASP A 240 -16.17 -16.21 13.16
N HIS A 241 -16.03 -17.53 13.05
CA HIS A 241 -15.60 -18.20 11.82
C HIS A 241 -16.58 -18.03 10.65
N GLN A 242 -17.87 -17.84 10.93
CA GLN A 242 -18.87 -17.62 9.89
C GLN A 242 -18.70 -16.26 9.23
N GLU A 243 -18.51 -15.19 10.01
CA GLU A 243 -18.23 -13.85 9.46
C GLU A 243 -16.89 -13.83 8.73
N ALA A 244 -15.85 -14.47 9.28
CA ALA A 244 -14.55 -14.59 8.62
C ALA A 244 -14.66 -15.26 7.24
N ARG A 245 -15.47 -16.32 7.14
CA ARG A 245 -15.74 -17.01 5.87
C ARG A 245 -16.48 -16.12 4.88
N GLU A 246 -17.49 -15.38 5.33
CA GLU A 246 -18.27 -14.47 4.51
C GLU A 246 -17.39 -13.36 3.95
N VAL A 247 -16.60 -12.69 4.80
CA VAL A 247 -15.64 -11.66 4.39
C VAL A 247 -14.69 -12.17 3.30
N LEU A 248 -14.06 -13.32 3.51
CA LEU A 248 -13.13 -13.90 2.54
C LEU A 248 -13.82 -14.32 1.24
N SER A 249 -15.05 -14.85 1.32
CA SER A 249 -15.83 -15.24 0.16
C SER A 249 -16.26 -14.03 -0.67
N GLU A 250 -16.75 -12.96 -0.02
CA GLU A 250 -17.08 -11.72 -0.69
C GLU A 250 -15.84 -11.09 -1.33
N TYR A 251 -14.72 -11.03 -0.59
CA TYR A 251 -13.48 -10.46 -1.11
C TYR A 251 -12.93 -11.23 -2.33
N ALA A 252 -13.14 -12.55 -2.39
CA ALA A 252 -12.70 -13.38 -3.51
C ALA A 252 -13.66 -13.39 -4.71
N TYR A 253 -14.98 -13.29 -4.49
CA TYR A 253 -15.97 -13.57 -5.53
C TYR A 253 -16.93 -12.43 -5.87
N ASN A 254 -16.91 -11.32 -5.13
CA ASN A 254 -17.76 -10.18 -5.43
C ASN A 254 -17.29 -9.48 -6.71
N SER A 255 -18.11 -9.52 -7.76
CA SER A 255 -17.80 -8.94 -9.06
C SER A 255 -17.66 -7.41 -9.06
N LYS A 256 -18.09 -6.73 -7.99
CA LYS A 256 -17.88 -5.28 -7.80
C LYS A 256 -16.43 -4.95 -7.45
N PHE A 257 -15.67 -5.92 -6.93
CA PHE A 257 -14.30 -5.72 -6.48
C PHE A 257 -13.33 -6.00 -7.64
N PRO A 258 -12.18 -5.32 -7.67
CA PRO A 258 -11.16 -5.62 -8.67
C PRO A 258 -10.66 -7.07 -8.51
N SER A 259 -10.31 -7.72 -9.62
CA SER A 259 -9.75 -9.08 -9.58
C SER A 259 -8.46 -9.09 -8.76
N ASN A 260 -8.39 -9.99 -7.78
CA ASN A 260 -7.24 -10.13 -6.89
C ASN A 260 -6.94 -11.62 -6.63
N PRO A 261 -5.82 -12.14 -7.16
CA PRO A 261 -5.40 -13.53 -6.90
C PRO A 261 -5.24 -13.87 -5.41
N ASN A 262 -4.76 -12.91 -4.59
CA ASN A 262 -4.53 -13.13 -3.16
C ASN A 262 -5.83 -13.43 -2.41
N ALA A 263 -6.94 -12.84 -2.81
CA ALA A 263 -8.24 -13.09 -2.18
C ALA A 263 -8.65 -14.57 -2.27
N HIS A 264 -8.42 -15.19 -3.43
CA HIS A 264 -8.67 -16.63 -3.62
C HIS A 264 -7.71 -17.50 -2.77
N VAL A 265 -6.45 -17.07 -2.62
CA VAL A 265 -5.47 -17.74 -1.76
C VAL A 265 -5.93 -17.72 -0.30
N TYR A 266 -6.34 -16.56 0.22
CA TYR A 266 -6.81 -16.41 1.60
C TYR A 266 -8.05 -17.26 1.87
N PHE A 267 -9.03 -17.22 0.97
CA PHE A 267 -10.24 -18.04 1.10
C PHE A 267 -9.93 -19.54 1.05
N TYR A 268 -9.04 -19.98 0.15
CA TYR A 268 -8.60 -21.37 0.10
C TYR A 268 -7.92 -21.81 1.41
N GLN A 269 -7.00 -21.00 1.93
CA GLN A 269 -6.27 -21.30 3.16
C GLN A 269 -7.23 -21.41 4.36
N PHE A 270 -8.20 -20.50 4.46
CA PHE A 270 -9.27 -20.57 5.46
C PHE A 270 -10.07 -21.86 5.35
N LEU A 271 -10.58 -22.20 4.15
CA LEU A 271 -11.31 -23.44 3.91
C LEU A 271 -10.49 -24.68 4.29
N LYS A 272 -9.18 -24.68 4.00
CA LYS A 272 -8.27 -25.79 4.32
C LYS A 272 -8.10 -25.96 5.83
N ARG A 273 -7.90 -24.86 6.58
CA ARG A 273 -7.76 -24.89 8.06
C ARG A 273 -9.04 -25.36 8.75
N HIS A 274 -10.20 -24.94 8.23
CA HIS A 274 -11.52 -25.28 8.80
C HIS A 274 -12.12 -26.59 8.26
N GLY A 275 -11.30 -27.47 7.67
CA GLY A 275 -11.74 -28.82 7.29
C GLY A 275 -12.83 -28.86 6.21
N ALA A 276 -12.91 -27.86 5.32
CA ALA A 276 -13.93 -27.81 4.28
C ALA A 276 -13.86 -29.03 3.34
N SER A 277 -15.01 -29.36 2.73
CA SER A 277 -15.08 -30.51 1.83
C SER A 277 -14.08 -30.40 0.66
N LYS A 278 -13.55 -31.55 0.21
CA LYS A 278 -12.65 -31.62 -0.95
C LYS A 278 -13.24 -30.98 -2.21
N LYS A 279 -14.57 -31.01 -2.37
CA LYS A 279 -15.27 -30.35 -3.49
C LYS A 279 -15.10 -28.83 -3.42
N SER A 280 -15.23 -28.24 -2.24
CA SER A 280 -15.05 -26.80 -2.01
C SER A 280 -13.62 -26.37 -2.30
N LEU A 281 -12.64 -27.09 -1.76
CA LEU A 281 -11.21 -26.81 -1.96
C LEU A 281 -10.82 -26.88 -3.45
N VAL A 282 -11.27 -27.91 -4.16
CA VAL A 282 -11.06 -28.07 -5.61
C VAL A 282 -11.70 -26.93 -6.40
N SER A 283 -12.87 -26.44 -5.98
CA SER A 283 -13.54 -25.31 -6.64
C SER A 283 -12.74 -24.01 -6.50
N ALA A 284 -12.27 -23.70 -5.29
CA ALA A 284 -11.46 -22.52 -5.03
C ALA A 284 -10.13 -22.55 -5.81
N LEU A 285 -9.43 -23.70 -5.79
CA LEU A 285 -8.17 -23.87 -6.53
C LEU A 285 -8.33 -23.81 -8.04
N LYS A 286 -9.48 -24.26 -8.57
CA LYS A 286 -9.77 -24.15 -10.01
C LYS A 286 -9.85 -22.68 -10.44
N ILE A 287 -10.54 -21.84 -9.67
CA ILE A 287 -10.64 -20.41 -9.97
C ILE A 287 -9.25 -19.76 -9.89
N LEU A 288 -8.47 -20.09 -8.86
CA LEU A 288 -7.10 -19.59 -8.75
C LEU A 288 -6.22 -20.06 -9.91
N HIS A 289 -6.35 -21.30 -10.37
CA HIS A 289 -5.63 -21.82 -11.55
C HIS A 289 -5.97 -21.01 -12.81
N ASP A 290 -7.24 -20.67 -13.00
CA ASP A 290 -7.68 -19.91 -14.18
C ASP A 290 -7.10 -18.47 -14.19
N ILE A 291 -6.75 -17.92 -13.02
CA ILE A 291 -6.18 -16.57 -12.85
C ILE A 291 -4.65 -16.60 -12.80
N VAL A 292 -4.06 -17.53 -12.05
CA VAL A 292 -2.61 -17.67 -11.82
C VAL A 292 -2.21 -19.16 -11.90
N PRO A 293 -2.03 -19.71 -13.12
CA PRO A 293 -1.66 -21.11 -13.33
C PRO A 293 -0.29 -21.52 -12.75
N SER A 294 0.56 -20.54 -12.41
CA SER A 294 1.90 -20.75 -11.86
C SER A 294 1.96 -20.67 -10.32
N HIS A 295 0.82 -20.45 -9.64
CA HIS A 295 0.81 -20.27 -8.19
C HIS A 295 1.30 -21.52 -7.45
N GLU A 296 1.99 -21.37 -6.32
CA GLU A 296 2.51 -22.50 -5.53
C GLU A 296 1.43 -23.52 -5.10
N LEU A 297 0.20 -23.06 -4.91
CA LEU A 297 -0.97 -23.88 -4.59
C LEU A 297 -1.42 -24.81 -5.74
N MET A 298 -0.90 -24.65 -6.94
CA MET A 298 -1.15 -25.59 -8.03
C MET A 298 -0.57 -26.98 -7.74
N ILE A 299 0.45 -27.05 -6.88
CA ILE A 299 0.95 -28.31 -6.33
C ILE A 299 -0.14 -29.02 -5.52
N ASP A 300 -0.76 -28.31 -4.57
CA ASP A 300 -1.87 -28.82 -3.76
C ASP A 300 -3.05 -29.22 -4.65
N PHE A 301 -3.33 -28.43 -5.69
CA PHE A 301 -4.38 -28.73 -6.66
C PHE A 301 -4.12 -30.03 -7.42
N ASN A 302 -2.92 -30.22 -7.96
CA ASN A 302 -2.53 -31.45 -8.63
C ASN A 302 -2.65 -32.66 -7.69
N ILE A 303 -2.13 -32.58 -6.45
CA ILE A 303 -2.25 -33.67 -5.46
C ILE A 303 -3.71 -34.05 -5.23
N MET A 304 -4.61 -33.06 -5.11
CA MET A 304 -6.04 -33.34 -4.93
C MET A 304 -6.68 -34.00 -6.16
N LEU A 305 -6.26 -33.61 -7.36
CA LEU A 305 -6.73 -34.15 -8.64
C LEU A 305 -6.24 -35.59 -8.87
N GLN A 306 -4.96 -35.89 -8.58
CA GLN A 306 -4.38 -37.23 -8.75
C GLN A 306 -5.00 -38.27 -7.82
N LYS A 307 -5.40 -37.87 -6.61
CA LYS A 307 -6.16 -38.72 -5.68
C LYS A 307 -7.55 -39.12 -6.20
N SER A 308 -8.00 -38.61 -7.35
CA SER A 308 -9.28 -38.98 -7.95
C SER A 308 -9.14 -40.15 -8.92
N LYS A 309 -10.04 -41.14 -8.81
CA LYS A 309 -10.13 -42.26 -9.76
C LYS A 309 -10.50 -41.82 -11.20
N LYS A 310 -11.10 -40.63 -11.38
CA LYS A 310 -11.59 -40.13 -12.68
C LYS A 310 -10.44 -39.73 -13.61
N ARG A 311 -10.34 -40.37 -14.79
CA ARG A 311 -9.30 -40.08 -15.81
C ARG A 311 -9.24 -38.60 -16.21
N LYS A 312 -10.41 -37.94 -16.40
CA LYS A 312 -10.48 -36.51 -16.72
C LYS A 312 -9.77 -35.63 -15.68
N LYS A 313 -9.88 -35.96 -14.39
CA LYS A 313 -9.23 -35.21 -13.31
C LYS A 313 -7.71 -35.45 -13.28
N ARG A 314 -7.25 -36.67 -13.56
CA ARG A 314 -5.82 -36.98 -13.66
C ARG A 314 -5.15 -36.25 -14.84
N ARG A 315 -5.84 -36.16 -15.98
CA ARG A 315 -5.39 -35.36 -17.13
C ARG A 315 -5.28 -33.87 -16.77
N LEU A 316 -6.31 -33.31 -16.14
CA LEU A 316 -6.26 -31.92 -15.66
C LEU A 316 -5.10 -31.70 -14.68
N GLY A 317 -4.82 -32.67 -13.78
CA GLY A 317 -3.69 -32.56 -12.87
C GLY A 317 -2.33 -32.48 -13.58
N LEU A 318 -2.17 -33.21 -14.69
CA LEU A 318 -0.98 -33.07 -15.54
C LEU A 318 -0.93 -31.67 -16.17
N GLU A 319 -2.02 -31.20 -16.75
CA GLU A 319 -2.10 -29.85 -17.35
C GLU A 319 -1.74 -28.76 -16.34
N VAL A 320 -2.25 -28.87 -15.10
CA VAL A 320 -1.94 -27.97 -13.98
C VAL A 320 -0.45 -27.99 -13.63
N ILE A 321 0.18 -29.17 -13.57
CA ILE A 321 1.61 -29.25 -13.19
C ILE A 321 2.51 -28.74 -14.30
N PHE A 322 2.16 -28.96 -15.57
CA PHE A 322 2.88 -28.39 -16.71
C PHE A 322 2.82 -26.86 -16.66
N ALA A 323 1.62 -26.29 -16.47
CA ALA A 323 1.45 -24.85 -16.35
C ALA A 323 2.28 -24.24 -15.19
N ALA A 324 2.40 -24.96 -14.08
CA ALA A 324 3.24 -24.53 -12.96
C ALA A 324 4.75 -24.64 -13.25
N LEU A 325 5.19 -25.64 -14.02
CA LEU A 325 6.59 -25.89 -14.37
C LEU A 325 7.09 -25.02 -15.52
N ASP A 326 6.21 -24.63 -16.44
CA ASP A 326 6.53 -23.76 -17.58
C ASP A 326 6.89 -22.32 -17.14
N TYR A 327 6.66 -21.97 -15.87
CA TYR A 327 7.07 -20.70 -15.29
C TYR A 327 8.57 -20.68 -14.96
N ALA A 328 9.29 -19.64 -15.39
CA ALA A 328 10.75 -19.57 -15.30
C ALA A 328 11.30 -19.62 -13.86
N GLY A 329 10.51 -19.24 -12.86
CA GLY A 329 10.88 -19.25 -11.44
C GLY A 329 10.76 -20.60 -10.73
N THR A 330 10.18 -21.63 -11.36
CA THR A 330 9.92 -22.93 -10.72
C THR A 330 11.07 -23.93 -10.88
N LYS A 331 12.14 -23.58 -11.61
CA LYS A 331 13.33 -24.43 -11.80
C LYS A 331 14.05 -24.79 -10.50
N GLU A 332 13.86 -24.01 -9.43
CA GLU A 332 14.42 -24.27 -8.11
C GLU A 332 13.48 -25.09 -7.20
N ASN A 333 12.24 -25.36 -7.61
CA ASN A 333 11.26 -26.05 -6.79
C ASN A 333 11.33 -27.58 -6.98
N SER A 334 12.23 -28.22 -6.22
CA SER A 334 12.47 -29.67 -6.23
C SER A 334 11.20 -30.51 -6.07
N LYS A 335 10.21 -30.03 -5.29
CA LYS A 335 8.93 -30.73 -5.07
C LYS A 335 8.05 -30.79 -6.32
N SER A 336 8.07 -29.77 -7.17
CA SER A 336 7.29 -29.75 -8.42
C SER A 336 7.85 -30.76 -9.43
N MET A 337 9.17 -30.89 -9.50
CA MET A 337 9.86 -31.89 -10.34
C MET A 337 9.67 -33.32 -9.83
N GLU A 338 9.69 -33.54 -8.51
CA GLU A 338 9.43 -34.86 -7.91
C GLU A 338 7.98 -35.33 -8.19
N LEU A 339 7.00 -34.43 -8.07
CA LEU A 339 5.61 -34.73 -8.39
C LEU A 339 5.39 -35.00 -9.87
N PHE A 340 6.11 -34.31 -10.76
CA PHE A 340 6.10 -34.61 -12.19
C PHE A 340 6.53 -36.06 -12.47
N GLY A 341 7.66 -36.50 -11.89
CA GLY A 341 8.14 -37.88 -12.02
C GLY A 341 7.11 -38.92 -11.57
N LYS A 342 6.52 -38.73 -10.37
CA LYS A 342 5.50 -39.65 -9.82
C LYS A 342 4.20 -39.68 -10.65
N THR A 343 3.83 -38.54 -11.25
CA THR A 343 2.61 -38.44 -12.07
C THR A 343 2.81 -39.03 -13.48
N GLY A 344 4.04 -38.99 -14.00
CA GLY A 344 4.44 -39.66 -15.24
C GLY A 344 4.46 -41.18 -15.13
N GLU A 345 4.96 -41.73 -14.02
CA GLU A 345 5.00 -43.19 -13.79
C GLU A 345 3.62 -43.84 -13.67
N THR A 346 2.63 -43.10 -13.15
CA THR A 346 1.25 -43.59 -12.99
C THR A 346 0.39 -43.46 -14.27
N ASN A 347 0.88 -42.77 -15.30
CA ASN A 347 0.22 -42.61 -16.60
C ASN A 347 1.14 -43.11 -17.74
N ARG A 348 1.50 -44.40 -17.75
CA ARG A 348 2.32 -45.05 -18.81
C ARG A 348 1.68 -45.11 -20.22
N ASN A 349 0.75 -44.24 -20.57
CA ASN A 349 0.10 -44.19 -21.89
C ASN A 349 0.10 -42.78 -22.53
N VAL A 350 0.99 -41.88 -22.09
CA VAL A 350 1.24 -40.63 -22.82
C VAL A 350 2.70 -40.64 -23.25
N SER A 351 2.92 -40.77 -24.56
CA SER A 351 4.24 -40.88 -25.18
C SER A 351 5.12 -39.69 -24.78
N VAL A 352 6.23 -39.99 -24.10
CA VAL A 352 7.28 -39.04 -23.75
C VAL A 352 8.14 -38.83 -24.99
N VAL A 353 7.64 -38.05 -25.95
CA VAL A 353 8.41 -37.63 -27.12
C VAL A 353 8.05 -36.19 -27.41
N SER A 354 8.66 -35.25 -26.68
CA SER A 354 8.84 -33.83 -27.06
C SER A 354 9.59 -33.09 -25.92
N LEU A 355 10.79 -33.53 -25.56
CA LEU A 355 11.65 -32.76 -24.65
C LEU A 355 13.11 -32.99 -25.05
N ILE A 356 13.68 -32.03 -25.79
CA ILE A 356 15.07 -31.55 -25.81
C ILE A 356 15.17 -30.67 -27.07
N GLN A 357 14.81 -29.40 -26.92
CA GLN A 357 15.34 -28.27 -27.69
C GLN A 357 14.52 -27.04 -27.32
N TYR A 358 15.00 -26.27 -26.35
CA TYR A 358 14.91 -24.80 -26.36
C TYR A 358 15.69 -24.26 -25.15
N THR A 359 17.00 -24.10 -25.33
CA THR A 359 17.85 -23.29 -24.45
C THR A 359 18.17 -21.97 -25.15
N LYS A 360 18.17 -20.89 -24.35
CA LYS A 360 18.43 -19.48 -24.69
C LYS A 360 17.26 -18.82 -25.44
N THR A 361 16.56 -17.83 -24.90
CA THR A 361 17.06 -16.45 -24.72
C THR A 361 16.00 -15.57 -24.03
N LYS A 362 16.45 -14.56 -23.27
CA LYS A 362 15.83 -13.25 -22.91
C LYS A 362 14.75 -13.16 -21.80
N LEU A 363 15.16 -12.47 -20.74
CA LEU A 363 14.36 -11.83 -19.68
C LEU A 363 14.00 -10.41 -20.12
N VAL A 364 12.72 -10.07 -20.28
CA VAL A 364 12.17 -8.70 -20.21
C VAL A 364 10.71 -8.82 -19.77
N CYS A 365 10.36 -8.26 -18.61
CA CYS A 365 8.96 -7.98 -18.26
C CYS A 365 8.73 -6.47 -18.38
N GLN A 366 8.06 -6.05 -19.45
CA GLN A 366 7.42 -4.74 -19.58
C GLN A 366 6.01 -4.82 -18.98
N LEU A 367 5.68 -3.87 -18.10
CA LEU A 367 4.28 -3.54 -17.80
C LEU A 367 3.96 -2.26 -18.59
N GLU A 368 3.18 -2.39 -19.66
CA GLU A 368 2.64 -1.27 -20.44
C GLU A 368 1.12 -1.26 -20.30
N VAL A 369 0.57 -0.13 -19.85
CA VAL A 369 -0.83 0.24 -20.11
C VAL A 369 -0.81 1.59 -20.81
N PHE A 370 -1.26 1.58 -22.06
CA PHE A 370 -1.33 2.70 -22.99
C PHE A 370 -2.74 3.27 -22.98
N ILE A 371 -2.96 4.51 -22.50
CA ILE A 371 -4.12 5.34 -22.92
C ILE A 371 -3.71 6.83 -22.96
N SER A 372 -3.79 7.41 -24.17
CA SER A 372 -3.72 8.85 -24.52
C SER A 372 -2.49 9.69 -24.13
N GLY A 373 -1.30 9.22 -24.51
CA GLY A 373 -0.49 10.02 -25.44
C GLY A 373 0.44 11.12 -24.92
N LYS A 374 0.82 11.20 -23.63
CA LYS A 374 2.04 11.92 -23.21
C LYS A 374 2.58 11.39 -21.87
N LEU A 375 3.86 11.01 -21.90
CA LEU A 375 4.60 10.30 -20.85
C LEU A 375 5.15 11.30 -19.81
N ILE A 376 4.55 11.37 -18.63
CA ILE A 376 5.19 11.96 -17.43
C ILE A 376 4.94 10.98 -16.28
N LYS A 377 5.96 10.19 -15.94
CA LYS A 377 5.96 9.29 -14.79
C LYS A 377 6.43 10.08 -13.56
N PHE A 378 5.52 10.36 -12.62
CA PHE A 378 5.90 10.49 -11.22
C PHE A 378 5.73 9.11 -10.58
N PRO A 379 6.73 8.57 -9.87
CA PRO A 379 6.51 7.37 -9.11
C PRO A 379 5.49 7.69 -8.01
N PHE A 380 4.34 7.05 -8.08
CA PHE A 380 3.65 6.70 -6.85
C PHE A 380 4.67 5.87 -6.08
N VAL A 381 5.15 6.40 -4.96
CA VAL A 381 6.04 5.68 -4.05
C VAL A 381 5.31 4.41 -3.67
N ALA A 382 5.71 3.32 -4.32
CA ALA A 382 5.44 2.00 -3.88
C ALA A 382 6.25 1.85 -2.60
N PHE A 383 5.66 2.23 -1.46
CA PHE A 383 6.04 1.71 -0.16
C PHE A 383 5.68 0.22 -0.17
N ILE A 384 6.50 -0.54 -0.90
CA ILE A 384 6.62 -1.97 -0.75
C ILE A 384 7.19 -2.12 0.66
N PHE A 385 6.32 -2.51 1.58
CA PHE A 385 6.70 -3.13 2.83
C PHE A 385 7.89 -4.06 2.55
N HIS A 386 9.04 -3.76 3.17
CA HIS A 386 10.13 -4.70 3.28
C HIS A 386 9.61 -5.89 4.12
N ALA A 387 8.94 -6.83 3.46
CA ALA A 387 8.41 -8.06 4.04
C ALA A 387 9.53 -9.06 4.44
N GLY A 388 10.76 -8.57 4.61
CA GLY A 388 11.94 -9.33 4.99
C GLY A 388 12.20 -9.34 6.49
N GLU A 389 11.84 -8.29 7.23
CA GLU A 389 12.21 -8.17 8.66
C GLU A 389 11.06 -8.47 9.63
N TRP A 390 9.81 -8.45 9.19
CA TRP A 390 8.67 -8.88 10.01
C TRP A 390 8.54 -10.41 10.14
N LYS A 391 9.28 -11.20 9.34
CA LYS A 391 9.29 -12.66 9.46
C LYS A 391 10.09 -13.16 10.67
N SER A 392 10.95 -12.32 11.26
CA SER A 392 11.78 -12.70 12.41
C SER A 392 11.13 -12.39 13.77
N GLN A 393 10.01 -11.65 13.79
CA GLN A 393 9.30 -11.32 15.04
C GLN A 393 7.95 -12.03 15.18
N PHE A 394 7.56 -12.85 14.20
CA PHE A 394 6.27 -13.57 14.16
C PHE A 394 6.43 -15.07 13.82
N THR A 395 7.54 -15.68 14.24
CA THR A 395 7.67 -17.15 14.34
C THR A 395 7.81 -17.57 15.78
#